data_AF-R6ZUA9-F1
#
_entry.id   AF-R6ZUA9-F1
#
_cell.length_a   1.000
_cell.length_b   1.000
_cell.length_c   1.000
_cell.angle_alpha   90.00
_cell.angle_beta   90.00
_cell.angle_gamma   90.00
#
_symmetry.space_group_name_H-M   'P 1'
#
loop_
_entity.id
_entity.type
_entity.pdbx_description
1 polymer ?
#
loop_
_entity_poly.entity_id
_entity_poly.type
_entity_poly.pdbx_seq_one_letter_code
_entity_poly.pdbx_strand_id
1 'polypeptide(L)' 'MLQEKITLSNGVEIPKLGLGTWFIPDDQAAEAVRQAASIGYRHIDTA' A
#
# COMPACT_ATOMS: atom_id res chain seq x y z
N MET A 1 -2.18 0.17 13.83
CA MET A 1 -2.10 0.59 12.41
C MET A 1 -3.12 1.68 12.16
N LEU A 2 -2.80 2.69 11.36
CA LEU A 2 -3.77 3.69 10.92
C LEU A 2 -4.80 3.03 9.99
N GLN A 3 -6.09 3.13 10.31
CA GLN A 3 -7.18 2.50 9.54
C GLN A 3 -8.04 3.52 8.77
N GLU A 4 -7.67 4.80 8.83
CA GLU A 4 -8.41 5.85 8.15
C GLU A 4 -8.37 5.70 6.63
N LYS A 5 -9.51 5.99 6.00
CA LYS A 5 -9.68 6.01 4.55
C LYS A 5 -10.11 7.39 4.09
N ILE A 6 -9.96 7.65 2.80
CA ILE A 6 -10.55 8.80 2.09
C ILE A 6 -11.50 8.24 1.03
N THR A 7 -12.65 8.87 0.87
CA THR A 7 -13.57 8.59 -0.24
C THR A 7 -13.16 9.42 -1.45
N LEU A 8 -12.86 8.74 -2.55
CA LEU A 8 -12.57 9.37 -3.83
C LEU A 8 -13.85 9.94 -4.46
N SER A 9 -13.70 10.79 -5.48
CA SER A 9 -14.84 11.43 -6.17
C SER A 9 -15.81 10.44 -6.82
N ASN A 10 -15.37 9.21 -7.10
CA ASN A 10 -16.19 8.11 -7.62
C ASN A 10 -16.82 7.24 -6.51
N GLY A 11 -16.72 7.64 -5.24
CA GLY A 11 -17.29 6.91 -4.10
C GLY A 11 -16.44 5.75 -3.57
N VAL A 12 -15.29 5.43 -4.19
CA VAL A 12 -14.40 4.37 -3.70
C VAL A 12 -13.63 4.85 -2.46
N GLU A 13 -13.57 4.03 -1.42
CA GLU A 13 -12.72 4.29 -0.26
C GLU A 13 -11.30 3.76 -0.48
N ILE A 14 -10.29 4.57 -0.18
CA ILE A 14 -8.87 4.19 -0.24
C ILE A 14 -8.18 4.44 1.11
N PRO A 15 -7.34 3.52 1.62
CA PRO A 15 -6.54 3.77 2.82
C PRO A 15 -5.65 5.00 2.66
N LYS A 16 -5.62 5.87 3.68
CA LYS A 16 -4.78 7.09 3.68
C LYS A 16 -3.28 6.79 3.63
N LEU A 17 -2.88 5.64 4.17
CA LEU A 17 -1.49 5.20 4.22
C LEU A 17 -1.30 4.00 3.28
N GLY A 18 -0.28 4.06 2.43
CA GLY A 18 0.11 2.99 1.53
C GLY A 18 1.62 2.76 1.52
N LEU A 19 2.03 1.63 0.93
CA LEU A 19 3.44 1.33 0.63
C LEU A 19 3.72 1.73 -0.82
N GLY A 20 4.60 2.71 -1.03
CA GLY A 20 5.18 2.98 -2.35
C GLY A 20 6.34 2.02 -2.63
N THR A 21 6.42 1.48 -3.84
CA THR A 21 7.47 0.51 -4.23
C THR A 21 8.66 1.14 -4.93
N TRP A 22 8.67 2.45 -5.16
CA TRP A 22 9.78 3.12 -5.85
C TRP A 22 11.09 3.02 -5.04
N PHE A 23 12.20 2.74 -5.75
CA PHE A 23 13.54 2.42 -5.22
C PHE A 23 13.71 1.07 -4.48
N ILE A 24 12.67 0.24 -4.37
CA ILE A 24 12.85 -1.15 -3.92
C ILE A 24 13.44 -1.95 -5.09
N PRO A 25 14.58 -2.64 -4.92
CA PRO A 25 15.12 -3.53 -5.95
C PRO A 25 14.11 -4.61 -6.37
N ASP A 26 14.10 -4.99 -7.65
CA ASP A 26 13.15 -5.94 -8.22
C ASP A 26 13.12 -7.28 -7.47
N ASP A 27 14.28 -7.75 -7.02
CA ASP A 27 14.44 -9.00 -6.27
C ASP A 27 13.91 -8.92 -4.82
N GLN A 28 13.63 -7.71 -4.32
CA GLN A 28 13.14 -7.45 -2.96
C GLN A 28 11.69 -6.95 -2.92
N ALA A 29 11.17 -6.41 -4.02
CA ALA A 29 9.83 -5.82 -4.08
C ALA A 29 8.73 -6.78 -3.60
N ALA A 30 8.79 -8.04 -4.04
CA ALA A 30 7.80 -9.04 -3.67
C ALA A 30 7.80 -9.33 -2.15
N GLU A 31 8.97 -9.35 -1.51
CA GLU A 31 9.07 -9.58 -0.07
C GLU A 31 8.60 -8.36 0.73
N ALA A 32 8.97 -7.15 0.30
CA ALA A 32 8.49 -5.92 0.92
C ALA A 32 6.95 -5.83 0.92
N VAL A 33 6.30 -6.18 -0.21
CA VAL A 33 4.84 -6.21 -0.30
C VAL A 33 4.24 -7.29 0.62
N ARG A 34 4.83 -8.50 0.70
CA ARG A 34 4.38 -9.55 1.61
C ARG A 34 4.43 -9.11 3.07
N GLN A 35 5.55 -8.50 3.48
CA GLN A 35 5.73 -8.00 4.85
C GLN A 35 4.73 -6.88 5.17
N ALA A 36 4.55 -5.92 4.27
CA ALA A 36 3.57 -4.86 4.45
C ALA A 36 2.14 -5.43 4.59
N ALA A 37 1.78 -6.40 3.74
CA ALA A 37 0.48 -7.06 3.82
C ALA A 37 0.30 -7.83 5.14
N SER A 38 1.33 -8.50 5.65
CA SER A 38 1.27 -9.25 6.92
C SER A 38 1.08 -8.36 8.15
N ILE A 39 1.61 -7.13 8.11
CA ILE A 39 1.40 -6.16 9.19
C ILE A 39 0.12 -5.33 9.02
N GLY A 40 -0.56 -5.42 7.87
CA GLY A 40 -1.91 -4.88 7.65
C GLY A 40 -2.05 -3.80 6.56
N TYR A 41 -1.01 -3.49 5.78
CA TYR A 41 -1.14 -2.57 4.64
C TYR A 41 -2.09 -3.16 3.60
N ARG A 42 -2.95 -2.31 3.04
CA ARG A 42 -3.91 -2.68 1.97
C ARG A 42 -3.89 -1.74 0.77
N HIS A 43 -3.08 -0.69 0.83
CA HIS A 43 -2.83 0.23 -0.27
C HIS A 43 -1.36 0.08 -0.66
N ILE A 44 -1.11 -0.40 -1.88
CA ILE A 44 0.22 -0.56 -2.47
C ILE A 44 0.27 0.30 -3.73
N ASP A 45 1.27 1.16 -3.83
CA ASP A 45 1.51 2.08 -4.93
C ASP A 45 2.74 1.64 -5.73
N THR A 46 2.60 1.51 -7.05
CA THR A 46 3.60 0.96 -7.98
C THR A 46 3.42 1.55 -9.39
N ALA A 47 4.36 1.32 -10.32
CA ALA A 47 4.34 1.84 -11.69
C ALA A 47 4.91 0.83 -12.70
#